data_AF-A0A969EET1-F1
#
_entry.id   AF-A0A969EET1-F1
#
_cell.length_a   1.000
_cell.length_b   1.000
_cell.length_c   1.000
_cell.angle_alpha   90.00
_cell.angle_beta   90.00
_cell.angle_gamma   90.00
#
_symmetry.space_group_name_H-M   'P 1'
#
loop_
_entity.id
_entity.type
_entity.pdbx_description
1 polymer ?
#
loop_
_entity_poly.entity_id
_entity_poly.type
_entity_poly.pdbx_seq_one_letter_code
_entity_poly.pdbx_strand_id
1 'polypeptide(L)'
;MARNLDQVIASLPAKRRAKIEQRANELATLKDLRQAVEQTQEELAASLGVGQDTVSRIERRSDLLLSTLRRYVEAMGGELELVARFPNRSPLIIEHIAVKRSARAKRHAAGKGAKSPLRRSSVA
;
A
#
# COMPACT_ATOMS: atom_id res chain seq x y z
N MET A 1 -17.61 -34.93 13.18
CA MET A 1 -17.75 -33.45 13.13
C MET A 1 -16.35 -32.86 12.98
N ALA A 2 -16.14 -31.94 12.05
CA ALA A 2 -14.85 -31.28 11.88
C ALA A 2 -14.61 -30.32 13.07
N ARG A 3 -13.43 -30.38 13.69
CA ARG A 3 -13.06 -29.42 14.75
C ARG A 3 -12.89 -28.04 14.10
N ASN A 4 -13.48 -27.00 14.68
CA ASN A 4 -13.24 -25.63 14.21
C ASN A 4 -11.91 -25.10 14.78
N LEU A 5 -11.36 -24.06 14.15
CA LEU A 5 -10.05 -23.51 14.51
C LEU A 5 -9.99 -23.09 15.98
N ASP A 6 -11.07 -22.51 16.50
CA ASP A 6 -11.16 -22.04 17.89
C ASP A 6 -11.08 -23.19 18.90
N GLN A 7 -11.77 -24.31 18.63
CA GLN A 7 -11.69 -25.52 19.47
C GLN A 7 -10.29 -26.13 19.45
N VAL A 8 -9.63 -26.09 18.29
CA VAL A 8 -8.24 -26.59 18.18
C VAL A 8 -7.31 -25.70 18.98
N ILE A 9 -7.40 -24.37 18.87
CA ILE A 9 -6.56 -23.42 19.62
C ILE A 9 -6.82 -23.54 21.13
N ALA A 10 -8.09 -23.63 21.55
CA ALA A 10 -8.46 -23.81 22.95
C ALA A 10 -7.88 -25.09 23.56
N SER A 11 -7.78 -26.17 22.77
CA SER A 11 -7.22 -27.46 23.20
C SER A 11 -5.68 -27.46 23.37
N LEU A 12 -4.98 -26.40 22.95
CA LEU A 12 -3.52 -26.34 23.05
C LEU A 12 -3.03 -25.91 24.46
N PRO A 13 -1.84 -26.37 24.89
CA PRO A 13 -1.21 -25.90 26.12
C PRO A 13 -0.98 -24.38 26.12
N ALA A 14 -1.09 -23.73 27.28
CA ALA A 14 -1.00 -22.28 27.42
C ALA A 14 0.27 -21.67 26.78
N LYS A 15 1.43 -22.32 26.95
CA LYS A 15 2.71 -21.91 26.34
C LYS A 15 2.66 -21.94 24.79
N ARG A 16 1.89 -22.86 24.21
CA ARG A 16 1.71 -22.98 22.76
C ARG A 16 0.69 -21.97 22.24
N ARG A 17 -0.38 -21.69 23.00
CA ARG A 17 -1.34 -20.61 22.71
C ARG A 17 -0.65 -19.25 22.69
N ALA A 18 0.11 -18.91 23.74
CA ALA A 18 0.87 -17.66 23.82
C ALA A 18 1.87 -17.48 22.66
N LYS A 19 2.55 -18.55 22.22
CA LYS A 19 3.46 -18.50 21.07
C LYS A 19 2.73 -18.34 19.73
N ILE A 20 1.51 -18.87 19.62
CA ILE A 20 0.65 -18.70 18.43
C ILE A 20 0.10 -17.27 18.40
N GLU A 21 -0.41 -16.76 19.52
CA GLU A 21 -0.89 -15.38 19.66
C GLU A 21 0.23 -14.37 19.39
N GLN A 22 1.43 -14.58 19.95
CA GLN A 22 2.59 -13.74 19.67
C GLN A 22 2.94 -13.73 18.18
N ARG A 23 2.97 -14.90 17.53
CA ARG A 23 3.21 -15.00 16.07
C ARG A 23 2.08 -14.42 15.23
N ALA A 24 0.83 -14.53 15.67
CA ALA A 24 -0.32 -13.95 15.00
C ALA A 24 -0.26 -12.41 15.06
N ASN A 25 0.14 -11.86 16.20
CA ASN A 25 0.38 -10.42 16.37
C ASN A 25 1.58 -9.92 15.54
N GLU A 26 2.55 -10.79 15.24
CA GLU A 26 3.69 -10.49 14.36
C GLU A 26 3.35 -10.58 12.85
N LEU A 27 2.21 -11.18 12.49
CA LEU A 27 1.81 -11.47 11.11
C LEU A 27 0.45 -10.87 10.80
N ALA A 28 0.40 -9.56 10.50
CA ALA A 28 -0.80 -8.94 9.95
C ALA A 28 -0.89 -9.21 8.44
N THR A 29 -1.98 -9.81 7.96
CA THR A 29 -2.30 -9.85 6.53
C THR A 29 -2.77 -8.47 6.06
N LEU A 30 -2.81 -8.23 4.75
CA LEU A 30 -3.36 -6.97 4.20
C LEU A 30 -4.82 -6.74 4.58
N LYS A 31 -5.56 -7.84 4.75
CA LYS A 31 -6.93 -7.80 5.26
C LYS A 31 -6.95 -7.32 6.71
N ASP A 32 -6.06 -7.84 7.55
CA ASP A 32 -5.98 -7.46 8.96
C ASP A 32 -5.57 -5.99 9.11
N LEU A 33 -4.62 -5.51 8.29
CA LEU A 33 -4.25 -4.09 8.26
C LEU A 33 -5.42 -3.19 7.89
N ARG A 34 -6.21 -3.57 6.87
CA ARG A 34 -7.40 -2.82 6.47
C ARG A 34 -8.48 -2.82 7.56
N GLN A 35 -8.70 -3.96 8.20
CA GLN A 35 -9.67 -4.06 9.29
C GLN A 35 -9.23 -3.27 10.53
N ALA A 36 -7.92 -3.17 10.79
CA ALA A 36 -7.38 -2.39 11.91
C ALA A 36 -7.60 -0.87 11.75
N VAL A 37 -7.78 -0.39 10.51
CA VAL A 37 -8.16 1.01 10.21
C VAL A 37 -9.65 1.17 9.89
N GLU A 38 -10.46 0.16 10.24
CA GLU A 38 -11.93 0.15 10.12
C GLU A 38 -12.48 0.38 8.69
N GLN A 39 -11.69 0.09 7.65
CA GLN A 39 -12.14 0.24 6.26
C GLN A 39 -12.72 -1.05 5.67
N THR A 40 -13.76 -0.92 4.84
CA THR A 40 -14.29 -2.03 4.03
C THR A 40 -13.49 -2.23 2.74
N GLN A 41 -13.65 -3.38 2.07
CA GLN A 41 -13.03 -3.59 0.75
C GLN A 41 -13.55 -2.62 -0.31
N GLU A 42 -14.82 -2.19 -0.19
CA GLU A 42 -15.45 -1.25 -1.12
C GLU A 42 -14.90 0.17 -0.95
N GLU A 43 -14.74 0.61 0.30
CA GLU A 43 -14.13 1.91 0.61
C GLU A 43 -12.68 1.97 0.13
N LEU A 44 -11.89 0.92 0.40
CA LEU A 44 -10.51 0.88 -0.09
C LEU A 44 -10.44 0.80 -1.63
N ALA A 45 -11.36 0.06 -2.25
CA ALA A 45 -11.45 -0.01 -3.70
C ALA A 45 -11.75 1.36 -4.32
N ALA A 46 -12.65 2.14 -3.71
CA ALA A 46 -12.95 3.50 -4.11
C ALA A 46 -11.71 4.41 -4.02
N SER A 47 -10.97 4.36 -2.90
CA SER A 47 -9.71 5.11 -2.74
C SER A 47 -8.64 4.73 -3.75
N LEU A 48 -8.60 3.46 -4.18
CA LEU A 48 -7.66 2.95 -5.18
C LEU A 48 -8.10 3.18 -6.63
N GLY A 49 -9.36 3.55 -6.86
CA GLY A 49 -9.96 3.67 -8.19
C GLY A 49 -10.09 2.32 -8.91
N VAL A 50 -10.39 1.25 -8.18
CA VAL A 50 -10.50 -0.13 -8.70
C VAL A 50 -11.79 -0.80 -8.22
N GLY A 51 -12.09 -2.01 -8.70
CA GLY A 51 -13.21 -2.81 -8.20
C GLY A 51 -12.90 -3.52 -6.88
N GLN A 52 -13.94 -3.83 -6.10
CA GLN A 52 -13.83 -4.60 -4.86
C GLN A 52 -13.23 -6.01 -5.09
N ASP A 53 -13.48 -6.62 -6.26
CA ASP A 53 -12.86 -7.88 -6.69
C ASP A 53 -11.33 -7.79 -6.75
N THR A 54 -10.80 -6.62 -7.14
CA THR A 54 -9.38 -6.35 -7.28
C THR A 54 -8.72 -6.25 -5.89
N VAL A 55 -9.36 -5.58 -4.94
CA VAL A 55 -8.93 -5.55 -3.54
C VAL A 55 -8.92 -6.96 -2.95
N SER A 56 -10.00 -7.72 -3.16
CA SER A 56 -10.11 -9.11 -2.73
C SER A 56 -8.99 -10.00 -3.29
N ARG A 57 -8.60 -9.77 -4.56
CA ARG A 57 -7.49 -10.49 -5.22
C ARG A 57 -6.14 -10.07 -4.65
N ILE A 58 -5.93 -8.78 -4.36
CA ILE A 58 -4.70 -8.27 -3.75
C ILE A 58 -4.49 -8.90 -2.36
N GLU A 59 -5.52 -8.91 -1.51
CA GLU A 59 -5.43 -9.46 -0.15
C GLU A 59 -5.13 -10.96 -0.10
N ARG A 60 -5.45 -11.71 -1.16
CA ARG A 60 -5.22 -13.16 -1.25
C ARG A 60 -3.90 -13.56 -1.90
N ARG A 61 -3.16 -12.61 -2.50
CA ARG A 61 -1.91 -12.92 -3.20
C ARG A 61 -0.79 -13.15 -2.19
N SER A 62 0.01 -14.19 -2.42
CA SER A 62 1.20 -14.50 -1.64
C SER A 62 2.41 -13.65 -2.02
N ASP A 63 2.40 -13.05 -3.21
CA ASP A 63 3.45 -12.18 -3.72
C ASP A 63 2.85 -10.96 -4.43
N LEU A 64 3.44 -9.80 -4.17
CA LEU A 64 2.97 -8.49 -4.61
C LEU A 64 4.15 -7.59 -4.96
N LEU A 65 4.00 -6.81 -6.02
CA LEU A 65 4.93 -5.73 -6.28
C LEU A 65 4.89 -4.72 -5.12
N LEU A 66 6.07 -4.25 -4.69
CA LEU A 66 6.18 -3.26 -3.61
C LEU A 66 5.43 -1.95 -3.93
N SER A 67 5.32 -1.61 -5.21
CA SER A 67 4.50 -0.47 -5.66
C SER A 67 3.00 -0.69 -5.44
N THR A 68 2.51 -1.93 -5.56
CA THR A 68 1.12 -2.29 -5.23
C THR A 68 0.89 -2.23 -3.73
N LEU A 69 1.81 -2.78 -2.94
CA LEU A 69 1.75 -2.73 -1.48
C LEU A 69 1.74 -1.28 -0.96
N ARG A 70 2.63 -0.43 -1.50
CA ARG A 70 2.69 1.00 -1.16
C ARG A 70 1.36 1.70 -1.45
N ARG A 71 0.82 1.57 -2.67
CA ARG A 71 -0.47 2.17 -3.02
C ARG A 71 -1.61 1.70 -2.13
N TYR A 72 -1.60 0.42 -1.75
CA TYR A 72 -2.60 -0.16 -0.86
C TYR A 72 -2.56 0.48 0.53
N VAL A 73 -1.36 0.60 1.12
CA VAL A 73 -1.16 1.27 2.43
C VAL A 73 -1.48 2.76 2.36
N GLU A 74 -1.06 3.46 1.31
CA GLU A 74 -1.36 4.88 1.11
C GLU A 74 -2.88 5.14 0.94
N ALA A 75 -3.60 4.24 0.26
CA ALA A 75 -5.05 4.36 0.09
C ALA A 75 -5.82 4.14 1.41
N MET A 76 -5.21 3.47 2.39
CA MET A 76 -5.69 3.38 3.76
C MET A 76 -5.29 4.59 4.62
N GLY A 77 -4.52 5.55 4.07
CA GLY A 77 -4.01 6.71 4.79
C GLY A 77 -2.71 6.46 5.58
N GLY A 78 -2.05 5.31 5.35
CA GLY A 78 -0.78 4.97 5.99
C GLY A 78 0.44 5.30 5.14
N GLU A 79 1.62 5.13 5.74
CA GLU A 79 2.91 5.19 5.05
C GLU A 79 3.61 3.83 5.10
N LEU A 80 4.21 3.42 3.98
CA LEU A 80 4.97 2.18 3.90
C LEU A 80 6.47 2.45 3.97
N GLU A 81 7.08 2.00 5.06
CA GLU A 81 8.53 1.87 5.22
C GLU A 81 8.98 0.41 5.06
N LEU A 82 10.15 0.22 4.44
CA LEU A 82 10.78 -1.09 4.34
C LEU A 82 11.97 -1.15 5.28
N VAL A 83 11.94 -2.10 6.21
CA VAL A 83 12.94 -2.22 7.27
C VAL A 83 13.75 -3.49 7.09
N ALA A 84 15.08 -3.36 6.95
CA ALA A 84 16.03 -4.46 6.97
C ALA A 84 16.59 -4.65 8.40
N ARG A 85 16.49 -5.88 8.92
CA ARG A 85 17.00 -6.26 10.25
C ARG A 85 18.24 -7.13 10.12
N PHE A 86 19.23 -6.86 10.97
CA PHE A 86 20.49 -7.60 11.02
C PHE A 86 20.82 -7.92 12.49
N PRO A 87 21.42 -9.09 12.81
CA PRO A 87 21.63 -9.52 14.20
C PRO A 87 22.47 -8.55 15.06
N ASN A 88 23.42 -7.83 14.44
CA ASN A 88 24.47 -7.09 15.17
C ASN A 88 24.38 -5.57 14.95
N ARG A 89 23.20 -5.03 14.58
CA ARG A 89 23.00 -3.59 14.40
C ARG A 89 21.53 -3.20 14.48
N SER A 90 21.28 -1.90 14.66
CA SER A 90 19.94 -1.34 14.59
C SER A 90 19.29 -1.59 13.21
N PRO A 91 17.96 -1.80 13.16
CA PRO A 91 17.22 -1.91 11.90
C PRO A 91 17.46 -0.70 11.00
N LEU A 92 17.48 -0.92 9.69
CA LEU A 92 17.71 0.12 8.68
C LEU A 92 16.47 0.29 7.83
N ILE A 93 16.09 1.55 7.58
CA ILE A 93 15.02 1.91 6.66
C ILE A 93 15.61 1.99 5.24
N ILE A 94 14.91 1.42 4.27
CA ILE A 94 15.30 1.45 2.86
C ILE A 94 14.61 2.62 2.16
N GLU A 95 15.32 3.74 2.01
CA GLU A 95 14.75 5.03 1.57
C GLU A 95 14.39 5.09 0.07
N HIS A 96 14.90 4.19 -0.79
CA HIS A 96 14.86 4.33 -2.25
C HIS A 96 14.13 3.20 -2.99
N ILE A 97 13.05 2.66 -2.43
CA ILE A 97 12.23 1.64 -3.10
C ILE A 97 10.86 2.18 -3.52
N ALA A 98 10.60 2.09 -4.83
CA ALA A 98 9.33 2.34 -5.50
C ALA A 98 8.81 3.79 -5.56
N VAL A 99 9.65 4.80 -5.32
CA VAL A 99 9.30 6.18 -5.70
C VAL A 99 9.41 6.30 -7.21
N LYS A 100 8.27 6.36 -7.92
CA LYS A 100 8.29 6.95 -9.26
C LYS A 100 8.78 8.39 -9.10
N ARG A 101 10.04 8.66 -9.46
CA ARG A 101 10.52 10.03 -9.71
C ARG A 101 9.49 10.68 -10.64
N SER A 102 8.72 11.64 -10.11
CA SER A 102 7.75 12.47 -10.83
C SER A 102 8.45 13.46 -11.78
N ALA A 103 9.53 13.05 -12.45
CA ALA A 103 10.28 13.86 -13.39
C ALA A 103 9.55 14.11 -14.72
N ARG A 104 8.35 13.53 -14.93
CA ARG A 104 7.56 13.77 -16.15
C ARG A 104 6.62 14.98 -16.05
N ALA A 105 6.30 15.48 -14.85
CA ALA A 105 5.37 16.61 -14.68
C ALA A 105 5.98 17.97 -15.07
N LYS A 106 7.31 18.12 -15.07
CA LYS A 106 7.97 19.40 -15.43
C LYS A 106 8.21 19.61 -16.93
N ARG A 107 8.01 18.60 -17.80
CA ARG A 107 8.29 18.75 -19.24
C ARG A 107 7.10 19.26 -20.07
N HIS A 108 5.87 19.22 -19.55
CA HIS A 108 4.69 19.68 -20.27
C HIS A 108 4.24 21.11 -19.94
N ALA A 109 4.80 21.74 -18.89
CA ALA A 109 4.48 23.13 -18.52
C ALA A 109 5.33 24.18 -19.26
N ALA A 110 6.44 23.80 -19.90
CA ALA A 110 7.37 24.73 -20.55
C ALA A 110 7.09 24.97 -22.05
N GLY A 111 6.02 24.42 -22.62
CA GLY A 111 5.75 24.42 -24.07
C GLY A 111 4.59 25.30 -24.57
N LYS A 112 3.85 25.99 -23.69
CA LYS A 112 2.74 26.86 -24.09
C LYS A 112 2.96 28.28 -23.59
N GLY A 113 3.75 29.03 -24.32
CA GLY A 113 3.91 30.46 -24.07
C GLY A 113 5.01 31.07 -24.92
N ALA A 114 4.63 31.63 -26.07
CA ALA A 114 5.23 32.78 -26.75
C ALA A 114 5.31 32.57 -28.28
N LYS A 115 4.38 33.19 -29.03
CA LYS A 115 4.76 34.16 -30.07
C LYS A 115 3.74 35.30 -30.13
N SER A 116 4.32 36.50 -30.09
CA SER A 116 3.79 37.85 -29.87
C SER A 116 2.82 38.37 -30.96
N PRO A 117 1.94 39.35 -30.66
CA PRO A 117 1.19 40.07 -31.69
C PRO A 117 2.06 41.19 -32.26
N LEU A 118 2.29 41.18 -33.57
CA LEU A 118 2.81 42.35 -34.30
C LEU A 118 1.64 43.09 -34.94
N ARG A 119 1.64 44.40 -34.72
CA ARG A 119 0.58 45.37 -34.95
C ARG A 119 0.94 46.22 -36.16
N ARG A 120 -0.11 46.67 -36.89
CA ARG A 120 -0.15 47.73 -37.93
C ARG A 120 0.35 47.27 -39.32
N SER A 121 -0.27 47.64 -40.44
CA SER A 121 -0.81 48.94 -40.89
C SER A 121 -1.72 48.72 -42.12
N SER A 122 -2.89 49.37 -42.25
CA SER A 122 -3.14 50.61 -43.04
C SER A 122 -3.87 50.36 -44.37
N VAL A 123 -5.03 51.00 -44.49
CA VAL A 123 -5.62 51.73 -45.64
C VAL A 123 -5.45 51.14 -47.04
N ALA A 124 -6.56 50.68 -47.64
CA ALA A 124 -7.22 51.24 -48.83
C ALA A 124 -8.41 50.35 -49.22
#